data_AF-A0A537VMT2-F1
#
_entry.id   AF-A0A537VMT2-F1
#
_cell.length_a   1.000
_cell.length_b   1.000
_cell.length_c   1.000
_cell.angle_alpha   90.00
_cell.angle_beta   90.00
_cell.angle_gamma   90.00
#
_symmetry.space_group_name_H-M   'P 1'
#
loop_
_entity.id
_entity.type
_entity.pdbx_description
1 polymer ?
#
loop_
_entity_poly.entity_id
_entity_poly.type
_entity_poly.pdbx_seq_one_letter_code
_entity_poly.pdbx_strand_id
1 'polypeptide(L)'
;MRVREFFDVYRGYRIPRFKLIEHRNWWFTFSGILIVLSLVGITVRGFNYSIDFEGGAQISYPLHTGATVQDIEATLAKYGLTGSVQVVSGDSVAIRTQSLTGLPDSTKILNDLASQAGISSQDINVEDIGPTWGSEISKKAVRGLILVLIAITLYIAFRFEWTMAAGAMIALVHDVTITAGVYALTGRVVTPETVIAILTILGFSLYDTVVIYDKVKENTESAALLARMGYTKVVDLSLNQTVMRSVNTSLVVLLPILSLLLFGGETLKNFAFAMFVGVAIGAYSSIFIAAPALVILKSRQMAKRVPQRVPGRPGAQRPRPARVPATEGAPVAVASDAAARGATAKQGGGGGRPRAGQKRRPPAKRKRR
;
A
#
# COMPACT_ATOMS: atom_id res chain seq x y z
N MET A 1 -18.30 9.39 12.02
CA MET A 1 -18.00 8.31 13.00
C MET A 1 -17.84 8.97 14.36
N ARG A 2 -18.47 8.45 15.43
CA ARG A 2 -18.26 9.03 16.78
C ARG A 2 -16.89 8.61 17.32
N VAL A 3 -16.22 9.46 18.10
CA VAL A 3 -14.86 9.22 18.64
C VAL A 3 -14.75 7.86 19.37
N ARG A 4 -15.80 7.45 20.10
CA ARG A 4 -15.86 6.13 20.76
C ARG A 4 -15.86 4.96 19.76
N GLU A 5 -16.60 5.08 18.66
CA GLU A 5 -16.65 4.06 17.61
C GLU A 5 -15.29 3.92 16.90
N PHE A 6 -14.54 5.02 16.76
CA PHE A 6 -13.18 4.99 16.24
C PHE A 6 -12.24 4.19 17.16
N PHE A 7 -12.28 4.42 18.47
CA PHE A 7 -11.48 3.64 19.42
C PHE A 7 -11.86 2.17 19.48
N ASP A 8 -13.14 1.83 19.36
CA ASP A 8 -13.60 0.44 19.30
C ASP A 8 -13.11 -0.28 18.03
N VAL A 9 -13.10 0.43 16.89
CA VAL A 9 -12.56 -0.08 15.63
C VAL A 9 -11.03 -0.20 15.70
N TYR A 10 -10.34 0.79 16.26
CA TYR A 10 -8.88 0.76 16.47
C TYR A 10 -8.41 -0.39 17.36
N ARG A 11 -9.17 -0.69 18.43
CA ARG A 11 -8.88 -1.83 19.32
C ARG A 11 -9.31 -3.18 18.76
N GLY A 12 -9.94 -3.22 17.58
CA GLY A 12 -10.43 -4.44 16.94
C GLY A 12 -11.73 -4.99 17.52
N TYR A 13 -12.44 -4.24 18.37
CA TYR A 13 -13.74 -4.65 18.92
C TYR A 13 -14.89 -4.52 17.91
N ARG A 14 -14.70 -3.76 16.83
CA ARG A 14 -15.66 -3.64 15.73
C ARG A 14 -14.98 -3.70 14.38
N ILE A 15 -15.58 -4.45 13.46
CA ILE A 15 -15.21 -4.44 12.06
C ILE A 15 -15.87 -3.21 11.40
N PRO A 16 -15.11 -2.33 10.74
CA PRO A 16 -15.69 -1.23 9.99
C PRO A 16 -16.58 -1.74 8.84
N ARG A 17 -17.46 -0.88 8.32
CA ARG A 17 -18.35 -1.19 7.20
C ARG A 17 -18.13 -0.21 6.06
N PHE A 18 -16.87 -0.06 5.65
CA PHE A 18 -16.51 0.75 4.49
C PHE A 18 -16.78 -0.02 3.22
N LYS A 19 -17.47 0.60 2.26
CA LYS A 19 -17.76 0.01 0.97
C LYS A 19 -16.67 0.36 -0.05
N LEU A 20 -15.46 -0.13 0.20
CA LEU A 20 -14.25 0.25 -0.51
C LEU A 20 -14.29 -0.23 -1.97
N ILE A 21 -14.73 -1.47 -2.20
CA ILE A 21 -14.78 -2.07 -3.53
C ILE A 21 -15.91 -1.47 -4.40
N GLU A 22 -17.01 -1.04 -3.78
CA GLU A 22 -18.10 -0.36 -4.50
C GLU A 22 -17.63 0.97 -5.10
N HIS A 23 -16.77 1.71 -4.38
CA HIS A 23 -16.24 3.00 -4.81
C HIS A 23 -14.92 2.93 -5.59
N ARG A 24 -14.51 1.72 -6.05
CA ARG A 24 -13.22 1.50 -6.75
C ARG A 24 -12.94 2.46 -7.91
N ASN A 25 -13.96 2.92 -8.64
CA ASN A 25 -13.77 3.82 -9.78
C ASN A 25 -13.24 5.18 -9.33
N TRP A 26 -13.65 5.66 -8.15
CA TRP A 26 -13.14 6.92 -7.59
C TRP A 26 -11.67 6.78 -7.23
N TRP A 27 -11.30 5.69 -6.54
CA TRP A 27 -9.90 5.39 -6.18
C TRP A 27 -9.00 5.22 -7.40
N PHE A 28 -9.47 4.51 -8.43
CA PHE A 28 -8.72 4.39 -9.69
C PHE A 28 -8.61 5.70 -10.46
N THR A 29 -9.63 6.56 -10.42
CA THR A 29 -9.55 7.88 -11.05
C THR A 29 -8.52 8.75 -10.32
N PHE A 30 -8.56 8.77 -8.98
CA PHE A 30 -7.60 9.50 -8.17
C PHE A 30 -6.16 9.01 -8.40
N SER A 31 -5.94 7.68 -8.34
CA SER A 31 -4.63 7.09 -8.65
C SER A 31 -4.20 7.31 -10.10
N GLY A 32 -5.14 7.30 -11.04
CA GLY A 32 -4.86 7.61 -12.45
C GLY A 32 -4.34 9.03 -12.62
N ILE A 33 -4.95 10.01 -11.95
CA ILE A 33 -4.46 11.40 -11.93
C ILE A 33 -3.05 11.47 -11.33
N LEU A 34 -2.81 10.79 -10.20
CA LEU A 34 -1.48 10.77 -9.59
C LEU A 34 -0.44 10.15 -10.51
N ILE A 35 -0.74 9.03 -11.18
CA ILE A 35 0.15 8.42 -12.17
C ILE A 35 0.45 9.40 -13.31
N VAL A 36 -0.57 10.08 -13.85
CA VAL A 36 -0.37 11.06 -14.93
C VAL A 36 0.54 12.20 -14.46
N LEU A 37 0.30 12.76 -13.28
CA LEU A 37 1.16 13.81 -12.71
C LEU A 37 2.59 13.31 -12.50
N SER A 38 2.76 12.09 -12.02
CA SER A 38 4.05 11.44 -11.84
C SER A 38 4.78 11.27 -13.17
N LEU A 39 4.11 10.79 -14.22
CA LEU A 39 4.68 10.63 -15.56
C LEU A 39 5.04 11.97 -16.20
N VAL A 40 4.21 13.00 -16.02
CA VAL A 40 4.51 14.37 -16.47
C VAL A 40 5.75 14.89 -15.74
N GLY A 41 5.85 14.68 -14.43
CA GLY A 41 7.05 15.03 -13.66
C GLY A 41 8.31 14.35 -14.18
N ILE A 42 8.24 13.03 -14.40
CA ILE A 42 9.35 12.24 -14.93
C ILE A 42 9.79 12.72 -16.32
N THR A 43 8.84 13.02 -17.21
CA THR A 43 9.14 13.36 -18.61
C THR A 43 9.56 14.82 -18.81
N VAL A 44 8.95 15.77 -18.08
CA VAL A 44 9.23 17.20 -18.24
C VAL A 44 10.42 17.64 -17.41
N ARG A 45 10.53 17.18 -16.16
CA ARG A 45 11.57 17.61 -15.22
C ARG A 45 12.77 16.66 -15.19
N GLY A 46 12.53 15.37 -15.44
CA GLY A 46 13.56 14.35 -15.30
C GLY A 46 13.90 14.04 -13.84
N PHE A 47 14.87 13.15 -13.66
CA PHE A 47 15.44 12.85 -12.35
C PHE A 47 16.72 13.66 -12.15
N ASN A 48 16.93 14.13 -10.92
CA ASN A 48 18.18 14.74 -10.48
C ASN A 48 19.03 13.63 -9.84
N TYR A 49 19.94 13.01 -10.59
CA TYR A 49 20.74 11.91 -10.06
C TYR A 49 21.94 12.42 -9.24
N SER A 50 22.38 11.63 -8.26
CA SER A 50 23.63 11.90 -7.54
C SER A 50 24.85 11.54 -8.38
N ILE A 51 26.01 12.03 -7.94
CA ILE A 51 27.31 11.66 -8.49
C ILE A 51 27.57 10.14 -8.42
N ASP A 52 26.89 9.40 -7.55
CA ASP A 52 26.98 7.93 -7.48
C ASP A 52 26.39 7.22 -8.70
N PHE A 53 25.53 7.88 -9.47
CA PHE A 53 24.93 7.34 -10.69
C PHE A 53 25.54 7.94 -11.95
N GLU A 54 25.74 9.26 -11.97
CA GLU A 54 26.27 9.96 -13.14
C GLU A 54 27.80 9.89 -13.23
N GLY A 55 28.47 9.69 -12.09
CA GLY A 55 29.91 9.96 -11.96
C GLY A 55 30.17 11.47 -11.90
N GLY A 56 31.24 11.87 -11.22
CA GLY A 56 31.58 13.27 -11.04
C GLY A 56 32.09 13.58 -9.64
N ALA A 57 32.35 14.86 -9.41
CA ALA A 57 32.79 15.37 -8.12
C ALA A 57 31.70 16.21 -7.46
N GLN A 58 31.47 15.97 -6.18
CA GLN A 58 30.69 16.81 -5.29
C GLN A 58 31.62 17.52 -4.32
N ILE A 59 31.64 18.84 -4.38
CA ILE A 59 32.45 19.71 -3.54
C ILE A 59 31.51 20.44 -2.60
N SER A 60 31.74 20.35 -1.30
CA SER A 60 30.88 20.98 -0.30
C SER A 60 31.69 21.70 0.77
N TYR A 61 31.27 22.92 1.10
CA TYR A 61 31.96 23.75 2.09
C TYR A 61 31.04 24.86 2.63
N PRO A 62 31.30 25.39 3.84
CA PRO A 62 30.60 26.56 4.37
C PRO A 62 31.00 27.82 3.59
N LEU A 63 30.01 28.68 3.30
CA LEU A 63 30.19 29.91 2.54
C LEU A 63 30.12 31.13 3.46
N HIS A 64 31.28 31.69 3.82
CA HIS A 64 31.33 32.81 4.77
C HIS A 64 31.37 34.20 4.10
N THR A 65 31.70 34.26 2.82
CA THR A 65 32.04 35.51 2.11
C THR A 65 30.92 36.10 1.25
N GLY A 66 29.69 35.56 1.28
CA GLY A 66 28.59 36.07 0.45
C GLY A 66 28.83 35.94 -1.06
N ALA A 67 29.81 35.14 -1.49
CA ALA A 67 30.07 34.86 -2.90
C ALA A 67 28.82 34.26 -3.57
N THR A 68 28.51 34.76 -4.76
CA THR A 68 27.29 34.35 -5.46
C THR A 68 27.50 33.03 -6.20
N VAL A 69 26.39 32.36 -6.55
CA VAL A 69 26.42 31.17 -7.40
C VAL A 69 27.16 31.46 -8.72
N GLN A 70 26.96 32.64 -9.30
CA GLN A 70 27.62 33.07 -10.53
C GLN A 70 29.14 33.16 -10.37
N ASP A 71 29.62 33.63 -9.21
CA ASP A 71 31.05 33.74 -8.97
C ASP A 71 31.71 32.35 -8.87
N ILE A 72 31.01 31.38 -8.28
CA ILE A 72 31.47 29.99 -8.16
C ILE A 72 31.48 29.31 -9.54
N GLU A 73 30.42 29.50 -10.33
CA GLU A 73 30.34 29.00 -11.71
C GLU A 73 31.45 29.60 -12.59
N ALA A 74 31.74 30.90 -12.43
CA ALA A 74 32.83 31.56 -13.14
C ALA A 74 34.20 30.99 -12.75
N THR A 75 34.41 30.65 -11.47
CA THR A 75 35.64 29.97 -11.01
C THR A 75 35.79 28.60 -11.67
N LEU A 76 34.72 27.78 -11.71
CA LEU A 76 34.74 26.47 -12.37
C LEU A 76 35.01 26.60 -13.88
N ALA A 77 34.39 27.58 -14.53
CA ALA A 77 34.53 27.82 -15.97
C ALA A 77 35.98 28.18 -16.37
N LYS A 78 36.77 28.84 -15.51
CA LYS A 78 38.20 29.10 -15.76
C LYS A 78 39.00 27.82 -15.99
N TYR A 79 38.57 26.71 -15.39
CA TYR A 79 39.20 25.40 -15.50
C TYR A 79 38.49 24.48 -16.50
N GLY A 80 37.58 25.03 -17.32
CA GLY A 80 36.80 24.26 -18.29
C GLY A 80 35.76 23.33 -17.66
N LEU A 81 35.47 23.48 -16.37
CA LEU A 81 34.48 22.69 -15.67
C LEU A 81 33.10 23.35 -15.78
N THR A 82 32.10 22.53 -16.08
CA THR A 82 30.69 22.92 -15.98
C THR A 82 30.09 22.18 -14.80
N GLY A 83 29.46 22.91 -13.88
CA GLY A 83 28.88 22.33 -12.68
C GLY A 83 27.57 22.99 -12.30
N SER A 84 26.70 22.23 -11.64
CA SER A 84 25.51 22.77 -11.00
C SER A 84 25.87 23.15 -9.57
N VAL A 85 25.63 24.40 -9.21
CA VAL A 85 25.88 24.92 -7.86
C VAL A 85 24.54 25.02 -7.13
N GLN A 86 24.44 24.40 -5.96
CA GLN A 86 23.28 24.51 -5.07
C GLN A 86 23.72 25.08 -3.72
N VAL A 87 23.01 26.11 -3.27
CA VAL A 87 23.17 26.63 -1.91
C VAL A 87 22.36 25.74 -0.97
N VAL A 88 23.05 25.12 -0.03
CA VAL A 88 22.48 24.19 0.96
C VAL A 88 22.31 24.94 2.27
N SER A 89 21.09 25.01 2.77
CA SER A 89 20.77 25.60 4.10
C SER A 89 21.20 27.05 4.32
N GLY A 90 21.53 27.81 3.27
CA GLY A 90 21.86 29.24 3.34
C GLY A 90 23.31 29.56 3.69
N ASP A 91 24.00 28.65 4.39
CA ASP A 91 25.36 28.88 4.93
C ASP A 91 26.41 27.91 4.34
N SER A 92 26.00 26.93 3.53
CA SER A 92 26.92 26.03 2.82
C SER A 92 26.57 25.93 1.36
N VAL A 93 27.58 25.61 0.54
CA VAL A 93 27.41 25.38 -0.89
C VAL A 93 27.76 23.94 -1.20
N ALA A 94 26.94 23.30 -2.03
CA ALA A 94 27.23 22.03 -2.66
C ALA A 94 27.34 22.24 -4.18
N ILE A 95 28.51 21.98 -4.72
CA ILE A 95 28.82 22.05 -6.14
C ILE A 95 28.87 20.62 -6.67
N ARG A 96 28.17 20.34 -7.76
CA ARG A 96 28.35 19.12 -8.54
C ARG A 96 28.97 19.44 -9.87
N THR A 97 30.08 18.80 -10.18
CA THR A 97 30.84 19.00 -11.41
C THR A 97 31.36 17.66 -11.93
N GLN A 98 32.00 17.69 -13.09
CA GLN A 98 32.71 16.55 -13.64
C GLN A 98 33.82 16.08 -12.67
N SER A 99 34.20 14.81 -12.78
CA SER A 99 35.22 14.19 -11.93
C SER A 99 36.51 15.00 -11.92
N LEU A 100 37.06 15.25 -10.75
CA LEU A 100 38.35 15.95 -10.58
C LEU A 100 39.54 15.00 -10.75
N THR A 101 39.30 13.70 -10.61
CA THR A 101 40.29 12.65 -10.75
C THR A 101 40.92 12.69 -12.15
N GLY A 102 42.25 12.83 -12.19
CA GLY A 102 43.01 12.93 -13.44
C GLY A 102 43.15 14.35 -14.01
N LEU A 103 42.56 15.37 -13.37
CA LEU A 103 42.80 16.77 -13.75
C LEU A 103 44.09 17.30 -13.11
N PRO A 104 45.03 17.85 -13.90
CA PRO A 104 46.29 18.42 -13.39
C PRO A 104 46.06 19.58 -12.40
N ASP A 105 44.96 20.32 -12.55
CA ASP A 105 44.67 21.55 -11.81
C ASP A 105 43.66 21.35 -10.65
N SER A 106 43.33 20.11 -10.29
CA SER A 106 42.38 19.79 -9.20
C SER A 106 42.70 20.53 -7.88
N THR A 107 43.97 20.56 -7.46
CA THR A 107 44.39 21.29 -6.25
C THR A 107 44.24 22.80 -6.38
N LYS A 108 44.42 23.37 -7.58
CA LYS A 108 44.25 24.81 -7.82
C LYS A 108 42.79 25.21 -7.78
N ILE A 109 41.92 24.39 -8.37
CA ILE A 109 40.45 24.58 -8.31
C ILE A 109 39.99 24.64 -6.85
N LEU A 110 40.42 23.70 -6.02
CA LEU A 110 40.03 23.66 -4.60
C LEU A 110 40.56 24.87 -3.82
N ASN A 111 41.78 25.33 -4.10
CA ASN A 111 42.34 26.52 -3.45
C ASN A 111 41.63 27.81 -3.87
N ASP A 112 41.27 27.95 -5.14
CA ASP A 112 40.52 29.11 -5.64
C ASP A 112 39.11 29.17 -5.02
N LEU A 113 38.43 28.02 -4.93
CA LEU A 113 37.14 27.91 -4.25
C LEU A 113 37.25 28.22 -2.75
N ALA A 114 38.30 27.73 -2.08
CA ALA A 114 38.55 28.00 -0.66
C ALA A 114 38.79 29.49 -0.40
N SER A 115 39.65 30.12 -1.22
CA SER A 115 39.96 31.55 -1.15
C SER A 115 38.71 32.41 -1.37
N GLN A 116 37.88 32.04 -2.34
CA GLN A 116 36.61 32.70 -2.62
C GLN A 116 35.63 32.60 -1.45
N ALA A 117 35.63 31.48 -0.73
CA ALA A 117 34.77 31.23 0.43
C ALA A 117 35.35 31.76 1.76
N GLY A 118 36.61 32.21 1.78
CA GLY A 118 37.31 32.67 2.97
C GLY A 118 37.69 31.56 3.95
N ILE A 119 37.87 30.33 3.46
CA ILE A 119 38.17 29.12 4.25
C ILE A 119 39.50 28.50 3.85
N SER A 120 39.98 27.53 4.64
CA SER A 120 41.09 26.67 4.23
C SER A 120 40.62 25.64 3.20
N SER A 121 41.48 25.25 2.26
CA SER A 121 41.17 24.15 1.33
C SER A 121 40.98 22.81 2.03
N GLN A 122 41.42 22.69 3.30
CA GLN A 122 41.19 21.53 4.16
C GLN A 122 39.75 21.45 4.69
N ASP A 123 39.04 22.58 4.73
CA ASP A 123 37.64 22.65 5.17
C ASP A 123 36.66 22.30 4.03
N ILE A 124 37.19 22.06 2.83
CA ILE A 124 36.41 21.60 1.68
C ILE A 124 36.27 20.09 1.72
N ASN A 125 35.03 19.61 1.79
CA ASN A 125 34.72 18.21 1.61
C ASN A 125 34.55 17.91 0.11
N VAL A 126 35.39 17.01 -0.41
CA VAL A 126 35.36 16.57 -1.82
C VAL A 126 35.04 15.09 -1.86
N GLU A 127 33.93 14.75 -2.50
CA GLU A 127 33.58 13.39 -2.89
C GLU A 127 33.72 13.27 -4.39
N ASP A 128 34.59 12.40 -4.89
CA ASP A 128 34.80 12.21 -6.32
C ASP A 128 34.58 10.74 -6.70
N ILE A 129 33.67 10.54 -7.64
CA ILE A 129 33.24 9.23 -8.10
C ILE A 129 33.56 9.08 -9.58
N GLY A 130 34.40 8.09 -9.89
CA GLY A 130 34.78 7.79 -11.26
C GLY A 130 33.58 7.34 -12.12
N PRO A 131 33.61 7.62 -13.44
CA PRO A 131 32.50 7.33 -14.35
C PRO A 131 32.17 5.82 -14.47
N THR A 132 33.16 4.95 -14.26
CA THR A 132 32.96 3.50 -14.26
C THR A 132 32.06 3.04 -13.11
N TRP A 133 32.29 3.57 -11.91
CA TRP A 133 31.48 3.28 -10.72
C TRP A 133 30.02 3.67 -10.94
N GLY A 134 29.77 4.90 -11.40
CA GLY A 134 28.40 5.39 -11.64
C GLY A 134 27.61 4.51 -12.61
N SER A 135 28.26 4.10 -13.71
CA SER A 135 27.65 3.21 -14.70
C SER A 135 27.34 1.82 -14.14
N GLU A 136 28.19 1.28 -13.26
CA GLU A 136 27.98 -0.02 -12.64
C GLU A 136 26.86 0.01 -11.61
N ILE A 137 26.84 1.02 -10.74
CA ILE A 137 25.84 1.19 -9.70
C ILE A 137 24.46 1.38 -10.33
N SER A 138 24.35 2.22 -11.37
CA SER A 138 23.11 2.40 -12.14
C SER A 138 22.58 1.07 -12.70
N LYS A 139 23.44 0.26 -13.31
CA LYS A 139 23.06 -1.07 -13.83
C LYS A 139 22.63 -2.03 -12.73
N LYS A 140 23.32 -2.05 -11.59
CA LYS A 140 22.99 -2.88 -10.44
C LYS A 140 21.64 -2.48 -9.83
N ALA A 141 21.36 -1.19 -9.73
CA ALA A 141 20.08 -0.65 -9.23
C ALA A 141 18.90 -1.12 -10.08
N VAL A 142 18.97 -0.95 -11.40
CA VAL A 142 17.89 -1.39 -12.32
C VAL A 142 17.69 -2.90 -12.28
N ARG A 143 18.79 -3.68 -12.29
CA ARG A 143 18.71 -5.15 -12.17
C ARG A 143 18.09 -5.57 -10.85
N GLY A 144 18.46 -4.91 -9.74
CA GLY A 144 17.91 -5.17 -8.41
C GLY A 144 16.40 -4.95 -8.36
N LEU A 145 15.91 -3.84 -8.93
CA LEU A 145 14.48 -3.55 -9.01
C LEU A 145 13.71 -4.63 -9.78
N ILE A 146 14.21 -5.03 -10.95
CA ILE A 146 13.58 -6.08 -11.77
C ILE A 146 13.57 -7.42 -11.03
N LEU A 147 14.69 -7.80 -10.41
CA LEU A 147 14.80 -9.05 -9.66
C LEU A 147 13.84 -9.08 -8.47
N VAL A 148 13.69 -7.99 -7.73
CA VAL A 148 12.72 -7.90 -6.62
C VAL A 148 11.29 -8.02 -7.14
N LEU A 149 10.91 -7.33 -8.22
CA LEU A 149 9.57 -7.46 -8.80
C LEU A 149 9.26 -8.89 -9.25
N ILE A 150 10.24 -9.58 -9.86
CA ILE A 150 10.11 -11.00 -10.24
C ILE A 150 9.97 -11.87 -8.99
N ALA A 151 10.84 -11.71 -7.99
CA ALA A 151 10.83 -12.49 -6.76
C ALA A 151 9.49 -12.35 -6.01
N ILE A 152 8.97 -11.12 -5.91
CA ILE A 152 7.66 -10.85 -5.30
C ILE A 152 6.55 -11.54 -6.10
N THR A 153 6.58 -11.43 -7.43
CA THR A 153 5.58 -12.08 -8.30
C THR A 153 5.57 -13.58 -8.10
N LEU A 154 6.75 -14.22 -8.12
CA LEU A 154 6.89 -15.65 -7.92
C LEU A 154 6.39 -16.05 -6.53
N TYR A 155 6.81 -15.32 -5.49
CA TYR A 155 6.36 -15.57 -4.12
C TYR A 155 4.83 -15.55 -4.01
N ILE A 156 4.16 -14.52 -4.53
CA ILE A 156 2.69 -14.46 -4.48
C ILE A 156 2.06 -15.54 -5.35
N ALA A 157 2.61 -15.82 -6.54
CA ALA A 157 2.08 -16.85 -7.44
C ALA A 157 2.14 -18.25 -6.82
N PHE A 158 3.19 -18.56 -6.04
CA PHE A 158 3.32 -19.83 -5.32
C PHE A 158 2.49 -19.88 -4.03
N ARG A 159 2.46 -18.79 -3.25
CA ARG A 159 1.77 -18.73 -1.96
C ARG A 159 0.25 -18.56 -2.09
N PHE A 160 -0.20 -17.94 -3.18
CA PHE A 160 -1.58 -17.60 -3.48
C PHE A 160 -1.98 -18.10 -4.88
N GLU A 161 -2.74 -17.31 -5.63
CA GLU A 161 -3.15 -17.61 -7.01
C GLU A 161 -2.58 -16.57 -7.98
N TRP A 162 -2.47 -16.94 -9.26
CA TRP A 162 -1.92 -16.05 -10.29
C TRP A 162 -2.68 -14.72 -10.46
N THR A 163 -4.01 -14.72 -10.24
CA THR A 163 -4.81 -13.47 -10.27
C THR A 163 -4.47 -12.53 -9.11
N MET A 164 -4.07 -13.08 -7.95
CA MET A 164 -3.58 -12.30 -6.83
C MET A 164 -2.19 -11.74 -7.14
N ALA A 165 -1.29 -12.55 -7.70
CA ALA A 165 0.02 -12.06 -8.15
C ALA A 165 -0.09 -10.90 -9.15
N ALA A 166 -0.97 -11.01 -10.14
CA ALA A 166 -1.23 -9.93 -11.09
C ALA A 166 -1.81 -8.67 -10.43
N GLY A 167 -2.75 -8.81 -9.49
CA GLY A 167 -3.31 -7.68 -8.74
C GLY A 167 -2.27 -6.97 -7.87
N ALA A 168 -1.37 -7.73 -7.25
CA ALA A 168 -0.27 -7.15 -6.47
C ALA A 168 0.75 -6.45 -7.37
N MET A 169 1.10 -7.02 -8.53
CA MET A 169 2.00 -6.38 -9.48
C MET A 169 1.48 -5.01 -9.94
N ILE A 170 0.16 -4.89 -10.20
CA ILE A 170 -0.45 -3.61 -10.55
C ILE A 170 -0.24 -2.57 -9.43
N ALA A 171 -0.42 -2.96 -8.18
CA ALA A 171 -0.21 -2.08 -7.04
C ALA A 171 1.28 -1.69 -6.87
N LEU A 172 2.20 -2.64 -7.03
CA LEU A 172 3.64 -2.36 -6.93
C LEU A 172 4.13 -1.43 -8.04
N VAL A 173 3.67 -1.61 -9.28
CA VAL A 173 3.98 -0.69 -10.39
C VAL A 173 3.44 0.70 -10.10
N HIS A 174 2.23 0.80 -9.56
CA HIS A 174 1.66 2.06 -9.09
C HIS A 174 2.55 2.72 -8.03
N ASP A 175 3.02 1.97 -7.04
CA ASP A 175 3.84 2.49 -5.94
C ASP A 175 5.19 3.04 -6.43
N VAL A 176 5.90 2.28 -7.28
CA VAL A 176 7.17 2.73 -7.87
C VAL A 176 6.94 3.96 -8.73
N THR A 177 5.91 3.96 -9.56
CA THR A 177 5.64 5.06 -10.51
C THR A 177 5.34 6.36 -9.76
N ILE A 178 4.49 6.31 -8.73
CA ILE A 178 4.14 7.51 -7.97
C ILE A 178 5.34 7.98 -7.16
N THR A 179 6.04 7.08 -6.48
CA THR A 179 7.24 7.44 -5.69
C THR A 179 8.31 8.08 -6.56
N ALA A 180 8.59 7.50 -7.74
CA ALA A 180 9.52 8.06 -8.71
C ALA A 180 9.04 9.42 -9.24
N GLY A 181 7.76 9.56 -9.55
CA GLY A 181 7.20 10.84 -9.99
C GLY A 181 7.28 11.94 -8.93
N VAL A 182 7.07 11.61 -7.65
CA VAL A 182 7.24 12.57 -6.55
C VAL A 182 8.71 13.01 -6.45
N TYR A 183 9.67 12.12 -6.68
CA TYR A 183 11.09 12.48 -6.75
C TYR A 183 11.38 13.44 -7.90
N ALA A 184 10.91 13.11 -9.10
CA ALA A 184 11.07 13.97 -10.27
C ALA A 184 10.44 15.36 -10.03
N LEU A 185 9.20 15.41 -9.53
CA LEU A 185 8.46 16.66 -9.27
C LEU A 185 9.08 17.53 -8.17
N THR A 186 9.62 16.91 -7.12
CA THR A 186 10.27 17.66 -6.03
C THR A 186 11.70 18.09 -6.37
N GLY A 187 12.30 17.53 -7.42
CA GLY A 187 13.68 17.81 -7.80
C GLY A 187 14.72 17.31 -6.79
N ARG A 188 14.32 16.41 -5.89
CA ARG A 188 15.24 15.81 -4.92
C ARG A 188 16.22 14.89 -5.61
N VAL A 189 17.41 14.81 -5.01
CA VAL A 189 18.52 14.03 -5.52
C VAL A 189 18.23 12.55 -5.33
N VAL A 190 18.35 11.78 -6.40
CA VAL A 190 18.24 10.32 -6.43
C VAL A 190 19.63 9.76 -6.14
N THR A 191 19.80 9.14 -4.97
CA THR A 191 21.05 8.52 -4.52
C THR A 191 20.90 7.00 -4.42
N PRO A 192 21.98 6.20 -4.27
CA PRO A 192 21.88 4.77 -4.04
C PRO A 192 21.01 4.41 -2.83
N GLU A 193 21.02 5.23 -1.79
CA GLU A 193 20.15 5.09 -0.61
C GLU A 193 18.68 5.21 -0.98
N THR A 194 18.33 6.09 -1.94
CA THR A 194 16.95 6.20 -2.42
C THR A 194 16.50 4.95 -3.17
N VAL A 195 17.40 4.27 -3.90
CA VAL A 195 17.09 2.98 -4.53
C VAL A 195 16.86 1.91 -3.46
N ILE A 196 17.71 1.86 -2.44
CA ILE A 196 17.52 0.95 -1.29
C ILE A 196 16.17 1.22 -0.61
N ALA A 197 15.80 2.49 -0.45
CA ALA A 197 14.50 2.88 0.10
C ALA A 197 13.35 2.36 -0.77
N ILE A 198 13.40 2.55 -2.10
CA ILE A 198 12.38 2.04 -3.03
C ILE A 198 12.26 0.51 -2.91
N LEU A 199 13.39 -0.22 -2.91
CA LEU A 199 13.38 -1.68 -2.75
C LEU A 199 12.77 -2.10 -1.41
N THR A 200 13.06 -1.36 -0.34
CA THR A 200 12.53 -1.60 1.00
C THR A 200 11.02 -1.37 1.06
N ILE A 201 10.55 -0.29 0.43
CA ILE A 201 9.12 0.05 0.33
C ILE A 201 8.34 -1.03 -0.40
N LEU A 202 8.89 -1.64 -1.45
CA LEU A 202 8.22 -2.76 -2.14
C LEU A 202 7.99 -3.94 -1.21
N GLY A 203 8.93 -4.22 -0.30
CA GLY A 203 8.76 -5.22 0.75
C GLY A 203 7.65 -4.85 1.75
N PHE A 204 7.59 -3.59 2.19
CA PHE A 204 6.54 -3.10 3.07
C PHE A 204 5.14 -3.14 2.42
N SER A 205 5.02 -2.68 1.16
CA SER A 205 3.78 -2.72 0.38
C SER A 205 3.31 -4.16 0.15
N LEU A 206 4.26 -5.08 -0.10
CA LEU A 206 3.97 -6.51 -0.19
C LEU A 206 3.38 -7.06 1.11
N TYR A 207 3.96 -6.72 2.27
CA TYR A 207 3.50 -7.24 3.56
C TYR A 207 2.00 -6.97 3.77
N ASP A 208 1.56 -5.73 3.55
CA ASP A 208 0.15 -5.36 3.69
C ASP A 208 -0.73 -6.04 2.64
N THR A 209 -0.26 -6.14 1.39
CA THR A 209 -0.97 -6.85 0.31
C THR A 209 -1.17 -8.33 0.64
N VAL A 210 -0.15 -9.00 1.19
CA VAL A 210 -0.21 -10.42 1.59
C VAL A 210 -1.22 -10.63 2.71
N VAL A 211 -1.27 -9.76 3.71
CA VAL A 211 -2.25 -9.86 4.81
C VAL A 211 -3.69 -9.71 4.29
N ILE A 212 -3.92 -8.75 3.39
CA ILE A 212 -5.24 -8.57 2.76
C ILE A 212 -5.59 -9.81 1.94
N TYR A 213 -4.68 -10.32 1.13
CA TYR A 213 -4.92 -11.49 0.27
C TYR A 213 -5.12 -12.78 1.05
N ASP A 214 -4.42 -12.97 2.17
CA ASP A 214 -4.64 -14.10 3.05
C ASP A 214 -6.06 -14.06 3.64
N LYS A 215 -6.53 -12.89 4.07
CA LYS A 215 -7.92 -12.73 4.53
C LYS A 215 -8.95 -12.87 3.40
N VAL A 216 -8.62 -12.43 2.19
CA VAL A 216 -9.46 -12.69 1.00
C VAL A 216 -9.57 -14.18 0.76
N LYS A 217 -8.43 -14.90 0.72
CA LYS A 217 -8.39 -16.34 0.52
C LYS A 217 -9.21 -17.08 1.58
N GLU A 218 -8.96 -16.82 2.85
CA GLU A 218 -9.67 -17.41 3.99
C GLU A 218 -11.20 -17.23 3.88
N ASN A 219 -11.66 -16.00 3.61
CA ASN A 219 -13.10 -15.76 3.50
C ASN A 219 -13.71 -16.36 2.22
N THR A 220 -12.93 -16.50 1.14
CA THR A 220 -13.39 -17.11 -0.11
C THR A 220 -13.44 -18.64 -0.09
N GLU A 221 -12.69 -19.28 0.81
CA GLU A 221 -12.78 -20.74 1.05
C GLU A 221 -14.14 -21.14 1.66
N SER A 222 -14.82 -20.21 2.35
CA SER A 222 -16.18 -20.44 2.84
C SER A 222 -17.22 -20.33 1.71
N ALA A 223 -17.64 -21.49 1.17
CA ALA A 223 -18.69 -21.57 0.16
C ALA A 223 -20.00 -20.89 0.60
N ALA A 224 -20.34 -20.96 1.89
CA ALA A 224 -21.52 -20.30 2.45
C ALA A 224 -21.44 -18.76 2.37
N LEU A 225 -20.28 -18.18 2.68
CA LEU A 225 -20.06 -16.74 2.54
C LEU A 225 -20.13 -16.30 1.07
N LEU A 226 -19.49 -17.08 0.19
CA LEU A 226 -19.43 -16.80 -1.23
C LEU A 226 -20.82 -16.84 -1.88
N ALA A 227 -21.63 -17.86 -1.54
CA ALA A 227 -23.00 -17.99 -2.03
C ALA A 227 -23.92 -16.87 -1.51
N ARG A 228 -23.74 -16.44 -0.26
CA ARG A 228 -24.59 -15.43 0.37
C ARG A 228 -24.34 -14.01 -0.13
N MET A 229 -23.07 -13.65 -0.39
CA MET A 229 -22.70 -12.25 -0.65
C MET A 229 -22.01 -12.01 -1.99
N GLY A 230 -21.51 -13.05 -2.65
CA GLY A 230 -20.71 -12.96 -3.87
C GLY A 230 -19.27 -12.51 -3.62
N TYR A 231 -18.38 -12.80 -4.57
CA TYR A 231 -16.93 -12.58 -4.45
C TYR A 231 -16.56 -11.12 -4.10
N THR A 232 -17.17 -10.15 -4.77
CA THR A 232 -16.92 -8.72 -4.55
C THR A 232 -17.17 -8.29 -3.10
N LYS A 233 -18.29 -8.72 -2.50
CA LYS A 233 -18.62 -8.37 -1.11
C LYS A 233 -17.77 -9.14 -0.11
N VAL A 234 -17.33 -10.35 -0.46
CA VAL A 234 -16.38 -11.11 0.37
C VAL A 234 -15.03 -10.40 0.42
N VAL A 235 -14.52 -9.88 -0.70
CA VAL A 235 -13.28 -9.08 -0.72
C VAL A 235 -13.46 -7.79 0.10
N ASP A 236 -14.59 -7.10 -0.03
CA ASP A 236 -14.88 -5.89 0.76
C ASP A 236 -14.94 -6.20 2.26
N LEU A 237 -15.53 -7.34 2.66
CA LEU A 237 -15.49 -7.81 4.05
C LEU A 237 -14.06 -8.09 4.52
N SER A 238 -13.25 -8.79 3.72
CA SER A 238 -11.85 -9.07 4.04
C SER A 238 -11.04 -7.80 4.26
N LEU A 239 -11.23 -6.79 3.40
CA LEU A 239 -10.59 -5.48 3.57
C LEU A 239 -10.99 -4.82 4.89
N ASN A 240 -12.28 -4.80 5.22
CA ASN A 240 -12.73 -4.21 6.48
C ASN A 240 -12.16 -4.94 7.70
N GLN A 241 -11.92 -6.24 7.61
CA GLN A 241 -11.32 -7.02 8.71
C GLN A 241 -9.82 -6.74 8.89
N THR A 242 -9.11 -6.31 7.84
CA THR A 242 -7.65 -6.08 7.89
C THR A 242 -7.27 -4.60 7.91
N VAL A 243 -8.14 -3.68 7.50
CA VAL A 243 -7.80 -2.25 7.30
C VAL A 243 -7.18 -1.60 8.53
N MET A 244 -7.69 -1.88 9.73
CA MET A 244 -7.14 -1.29 10.96
C MET A 244 -5.75 -1.84 11.28
N ARG A 245 -5.46 -3.10 10.93
CA ARG A 245 -4.12 -3.65 11.08
C ARG A 245 -3.16 -2.94 10.13
N SER A 246 -3.50 -2.83 8.84
CA SER A 246 -2.69 -2.17 7.81
C SER A 246 -2.43 -0.69 8.11
N VAL A 247 -3.46 0.03 8.57
CA VAL A 247 -3.32 1.43 9.00
C VAL A 247 -2.38 1.52 10.21
N ASN A 248 -2.53 0.65 11.21
CA ASN A 248 -1.70 0.69 12.41
C ASN A 248 -0.23 0.33 12.12
N THR A 249 0.03 -0.69 11.29
CA THR A 249 1.40 -1.06 10.90
C THR A 249 2.07 0.07 10.13
N SER A 250 1.35 0.67 9.17
CA SER A 250 1.85 1.80 8.39
C SER A 250 2.14 3.03 9.26
N LEU A 251 1.24 3.38 10.18
CA LEU A 251 1.44 4.51 11.09
C LEU A 251 2.64 4.32 12.02
N VAL A 252 2.82 3.12 12.59
CA VAL A 252 3.96 2.82 13.47
C VAL A 252 5.29 2.94 12.71
N VAL A 253 5.32 2.60 11.43
CA VAL A 253 6.50 2.76 10.57
C VAL A 253 6.71 4.22 10.17
N LEU A 254 5.64 4.96 9.85
CA LEU A 254 5.73 6.35 9.42
C LEU A 254 6.19 7.31 10.52
N LEU A 255 5.89 7.03 11.80
CA LEU A 255 6.25 7.93 12.91
C LEU A 255 7.77 8.13 13.07
N PRO A 256 8.62 7.08 13.15
CA PRO A 256 10.07 7.25 13.17
C PRO A 256 10.62 7.89 11.89
N ILE A 257 10.08 7.53 10.73
CA ILE A 257 10.50 8.11 9.45
C ILE A 257 10.21 9.61 9.42
N LEU A 258 9.04 10.03 9.93
CA LEU A 258 8.67 11.43 10.07
C LEU A 258 9.61 12.17 11.03
N SER A 259 9.99 11.53 12.15
CA SER A 259 11.01 12.10 13.05
C SER A 259 12.34 12.29 12.32
N LEU A 260 12.77 11.32 11.51
CA LEU A 260 14.00 11.43 10.72
C LEU A 260 13.90 12.53 9.65
N LEU A 261 12.72 12.72 9.06
CA LEU A 261 12.47 13.77 8.07
C LEU A 261 12.49 15.18 8.69
N LEU A 262 12.04 15.33 9.94
CA LEU A 262 12.02 16.62 10.63
C LEU A 262 13.37 16.96 11.27
N PHE A 263 13.99 15.99 11.94
CA PHE A 263 15.16 16.21 12.80
C PHE A 263 16.48 15.64 12.23
N GLY A 264 16.44 14.88 11.15
CA GLY A 264 17.63 14.29 10.53
C GLY A 264 18.51 15.32 9.82
N GLY A 265 19.78 14.95 9.60
CA GLY A 265 20.68 15.65 8.67
C GLY A 265 20.21 15.51 7.21
N GLU A 266 20.80 16.27 6.30
CA GLU A 266 20.35 16.34 4.90
C GLU A 266 20.32 14.99 4.18
N THR A 267 21.39 14.19 4.31
CA THR A 267 21.44 12.83 3.73
C THR A 267 20.33 11.94 4.27
N LEU A 268 20.09 11.99 5.59
CA LEU A 268 19.04 11.23 6.25
C LEU A 268 17.64 11.72 5.87
N LYS A 269 17.46 13.02 5.66
CA LYS A 269 16.20 13.61 5.19
C LYS A 269 15.85 13.16 3.77
N ASN A 270 16.83 13.07 2.89
CA ASN A 270 16.62 12.56 1.53
C ASN A 270 16.20 11.08 1.54
N PHE A 271 16.85 10.24 2.34
CA PHE A 271 16.44 8.86 2.55
C PHE A 271 15.06 8.74 3.21
N ALA A 272 14.81 9.49 4.28
CA ALA A 272 13.55 9.50 5.02
C ALA A 272 12.39 9.96 4.14
N PHE A 273 12.62 10.90 3.23
CA PHE A 273 11.61 11.36 2.29
C PHE A 273 11.17 10.23 1.33
N ALA A 274 12.12 9.49 0.75
CA ALA A 274 11.80 8.29 -0.05
C ALA A 274 10.93 7.33 0.74
N MET A 275 11.42 6.92 1.92
CA MET A 275 10.72 5.97 2.78
C MET A 275 9.32 6.47 3.17
N PHE A 276 9.18 7.76 3.50
CA PHE A 276 7.89 8.35 3.91
C PHE A 276 6.88 8.29 2.77
N VAL A 277 7.26 8.79 1.60
CA VAL A 277 6.40 8.83 0.41
C VAL A 277 6.01 7.41 0.01
N GLY A 278 6.98 6.51 -0.11
CA GLY A 278 6.69 5.16 -0.58
C GLY A 278 5.91 4.30 0.42
N VAL A 279 6.18 4.39 1.74
CA VAL A 279 5.37 3.69 2.75
C VAL A 279 3.94 4.24 2.75
N ALA A 280 3.76 5.56 2.66
CA ALA A 280 2.43 6.16 2.58
C ALA A 280 1.64 5.71 1.33
N ILE A 281 2.31 5.69 0.17
CA ILE A 281 1.70 5.23 -1.09
C ILE A 281 1.41 3.72 -1.04
N GLY A 282 2.33 2.89 -0.52
CA GLY A 282 2.12 1.44 -0.39
C GLY A 282 1.00 1.07 0.58
N ALA A 283 0.89 1.80 1.70
CA ALA A 283 -0.23 1.67 2.62
C ALA A 283 -1.57 1.98 1.94
N TYR A 284 -1.60 3.02 1.11
CA TYR A 284 -2.77 3.38 0.32
C TYR A 284 -3.06 2.34 -0.78
N SER A 285 -2.07 1.95 -1.58
CA SER A 285 -2.27 1.12 -2.77
C SER A 285 -2.70 -0.30 -2.45
N SER A 286 -2.19 -0.89 -1.35
CA SER A 286 -2.59 -2.24 -0.92
C SER A 286 -4.10 -2.34 -0.65
N ILE A 287 -4.69 -1.29 -0.07
CA ILE A 287 -6.12 -1.22 0.27
C ILE A 287 -6.96 -0.79 -0.95
N PHE A 288 -6.55 0.28 -1.63
CA PHE A 288 -7.38 0.98 -2.61
C PHE A 288 -7.10 0.60 -4.07
N ILE A 289 -6.01 -0.11 -4.34
CA ILE A 289 -5.60 -0.52 -5.70
C ILE A 289 -5.50 -2.04 -5.82
N ALA A 290 -4.73 -2.72 -4.95
CA ALA A 290 -4.49 -4.15 -5.07
C ALA A 290 -5.77 -4.98 -4.96
N ALA A 291 -6.58 -4.75 -3.91
CA ALA A 291 -7.82 -5.50 -3.70
C ALA A 291 -8.89 -5.23 -4.78
N PRO A 292 -9.17 -3.97 -5.20
CA PRO A 292 -10.03 -3.72 -6.35
C PRO A 292 -9.51 -4.32 -7.67
N ALA A 293 -8.19 -4.27 -7.92
CA ALA A 293 -7.59 -4.89 -9.10
C ALA A 293 -7.82 -6.41 -9.08
N LEU A 294 -7.62 -7.06 -7.94
CA LEU A 294 -7.93 -8.48 -7.75
C LEU A 294 -9.40 -8.80 -8.07
N VAL A 295 -10.35 -8.00 -7.61
CA VAL A 295 -11.78 -8.20 -7.91
C VAL A 295 -12.05 -8.17 -9.41
N ILE A 296 -11.45 -7.24 -10.14
CA ILE A 296 -11.62 -7.12 -11.60
C ILE A 296 -10.99 -8.33 -12.30
N LEU A 297 -9.78 -8.73 -11.91
CA LEU A 297 -9.07 -9.84 -12.52
C LEU A 297 -9.80 -11.18 -12.27
N LYS A 298 -10.23 -11.42 -11.03
CA LYS A 298 -10.93 -12.65 -10.65
C LYS A 298 -12.32 -12.72 -11.26
N SER A 299 -13.09 -11.62 -11.27
CA SER A 299 -14.41 -11.61 -11.91
C SER A 299 -14.33 -11.92 -13.41
N ARG A 300 -13.33 -11.38 -14.12
CA ARG A 300 -13.04 -11.75 -15.52
C ARG A 300 -12.66 -13.21 -15.69
N GLN A 301 -11.86 -13.77 -14.78
CA GLN A 301 -11.49 -15.19 -14.81
C GLN A 301 -12.72 -16.09 -14.60
N MET A 302 -13.59 -15.75 -13.63
CA MET A 302 -14.80 -16.51 -13.33
C MET A 302 -15.82 -16.41 -14.47
N ALA A 303 -16.00 -15.23 -15.08
CA ALA A 303 -16.89 -15.05 -16.22
C ALA A 303 -16.47 -15.90 -17.43
N LYS A 304 -15.17 -16.12 -17.65
CA LYS A 304 -14.66 -17.02 -18.71
C LYS A 304 -14.86 -18.51 -18.40
N ARG A 305 -15.00 -18.89 -17.13
CA ARG A 305 -15.16 -20.29 -16.70
C ARG A 305 -16.61 -20.74 -16.62
N VAL A 306 -17.56 -19.81 -16.54
CA VAL A 306 -18.99 -20.13 -16.68
C VAL A 306 -19.25 -20.24 -18.19
N PRO A 307 -19.56 -21.43 -18.74
CA PRO A 307 -20.02 -21.51 -20.12
C PRO A 307 -21.25 -20.63 -20.21
N GLN A 308 -21.31 -19.70 -21.17
CA GLN A 308 -22.54 -19.03 -21.52
C GLN A 308 -23.59 -20.13 -21.69
N ARG A 309 -24.51 -20.28 -20.73
CA ARG A 309 -25.74 -21.01 -20.97
C ARG A 309 -26.38 -20.27 -22.12
N VAL A 310 -26.31 -20.89 -23.30
CA VAL A 310 -26.89 -20.41 -24.55
C VAL A 310 -28.27 -19.81 -24.20
N PRO A 311 -28.50 -18.51 -24.44
CA PRO A 311 -29.81 -17.92 -24.25
C PRO A 311 -30.77 -18.70 -25.16
N GLY A 312 -31.73 -19.37 -24.53
CA GLY A 312 -32.89 -20.06 -25.10
C GLY A 312 -32.83 -20.47 -26.58
N ARG A 313 -32.84 -21.79 -26.84
CA ARG A 313 -33.69 -22.26 -27.94
C ARG A 313 -35.13 -21.88 -27.57
N PRO A 314 -35.82 -21.02 -28.34
CA PRO A 314 -37.26 -20.84 -28.18
C PRO A 314 -37.91 -22.13 -28.67
N GLY A 315 -38.34 -23.00 -27.76
CA GLY A 315 -39.02 -24.24 -28.15
C GLY A 315 -38.99 -25.40 -27.16
N ALA A 316 -38.23 -25.35 -26.07
CA ALA A 316 -38.33 -26.39 -25.05
C ALA A 316 -39.61 -26.19 -24.22
N GLN A 317 -40.70 -26.81 -24.67
CA GLN A 317 -41.96 -26.94 -23.94
C GLN A 317 -41.68 -27.39 -22.51
N ARG A 318 -42.19 -26.62 -21.54
CA ARG A 318 -42.28 -27.07 -20.15
C ARG A 318 -43.08 -28.38 -20.12
N PRO A 319 -42.60 -29.46 -19.47
CA PRO A 319 -43.45 -30.60 -19.22
C PRO A 319 -44.64 -30.13 -18.39
N ARG A 320 -45.86 -30.30 -18.92
CA ARG A 320 -47.09 -30.15 -18.13
C ARG A 320 -46.99 -31.11 -16.93
N PRO A 321 -47.41 -30.71 -15.72
CA PRO A 321 -47.55 -31.67 -14.63
C PRO A 321 -48.54 -32.76 -15.08
N ALA A 322 -48.12 -34.01 -14.99
CA ALA A 322 -48.99 -35.14 -15.24
C ALA A 322 -50.19 -35.07 -14.29
N ARG A 323 -51.40 -35.06 -14.85
CA ARG A 323 -52.66 -35.16 -14.10
C ARG A 323 -52.71 -36.55 -13.49
N VAL A 324 -52.61 -36.63 -12.16
CA VAL A 324 -52.81 -37.87 -11.41
C VAL A 324 -54.29 -38.27 -11.60
N PRO A 325 -54.60 -39.51 -12.01
CA PRO A 325 -55.98 -39.98 -12.02
C PRO A 325 -56.49 -40.04 -10.57
N ALA A 326 -57.65 -39.46 -10.31
CA ALA A 326 -58.35 -39.65 -9.06
C ALA A 326 -58.78 -41.11 -8.96
N THR A 327 -58.17 -41.87 -8.05
CA THR A 327 -58.71 -43.17 -7.64
C THR A 327 -59.98 -42.93 -6.83
N GLU A 328 -61.08 -43.49 -7.32
CA GLU A 328 -62.39 -43.55 -6.67
C GLU A 328 -62.25 -44.11 -5.25
N GLY A 329 -62.61 -43.28 -4.27
CA GLY A 329 -62.77 -43.71 -2.88
C GLY A 329 -64.17 -44.27 -2.67
N ALA A 330 -64.24 -45.53 -2.24
CA ALA A 330 -65.44 -46.11 -1.65
C ALA A 330 -65.73 -45.46 -0.26
N PRO A 331 -66.99 -45.35 0.16
CA PRO A 331 -67.40 -44.47 1.25
C PRO A 331 -67.18 -45.11 2.62
N VAL A 332 -66.71 -44.33 3.59
CA VAL A 332 -66.83 -44.68 5.02
C VAL A 332 -67.80 -43.69 5.65
N ALA A 333 -68.88 -44.25 6.15
CA ALA A 333 -70.05 -43.57 6.67
C ALA A 333 -69.74 -42.71 7.90
N VAL A 334 -70.35 -41.52 7.90
CA VAL A 334 -70.50 -40.66 9.06
C VAL A 334 -71.72 -41.17 9.85
N ALA A 335 -71.51 -41.59 11.09
CA ALA A 335 -72.58 -41.77 12.07
C ALA A 335 -72.52 -40.61 13.05
N SER A 336 -73.59 -39.83 13.03
CA SER A 336 -73.96 -38.81 14.00
C SER A 336 -74.31 -39.44 15.35
N ASP A 337 -73.91 -38.80 16.45
CA ASP A 337 -74.82 -38.70 17.58
C ASP A 337 -74.66 -37.37 18.31
N ALA A 338 -75.79 -36.84 18.77
CA ALA A 338 -75.98 -35.49 19.27
C ALA A 338 -76.41 -35.50 20.75
N ALA A 339 -76.17 -34.35 21.41
CA ALA A 339 -76.77 -33.90 22.68
C ALA A 339 -76.17 -34.54 23.96
N ALA A 340 -76.08 -33.90 25.13
CA ALA A 340 -76.63 -32.65 25.62
C ALA A 340 -75.93 -32.24 26.96
N ARG A 341 -76.04 -30.95 27.34
CA ARG A 341 -76.00 -30.38 28.71
C ARG A 341 -74.63 -30.41 29.43
N GLY A 342 -74.17 -29.40 30.17
CA GLY A 342 -74.70 -28.13 30.65
C GLY A 342 -73.84 -27.65 31.84
N ALA A 343 -73.97 -26.36 32.17
CA ALA A 343 -73.67 -25.72 33.46
C ALA A 343 -72.21 -25.30 33.83
N THR A 344 -72.12 -23.98 33.96
CA THR A 344 -71.17 -23.12 34.69
C THR A 344 -71.23 -23.25 36.22
N ALA A 345 -70.08 -23.17 36.91
CA ALA A 345 -69.89 -22.59 38.27
C ALA A 345 -68.38 -22.72 38.65
N LYS A 346 -67.59 -21.64 38.78
CA LYS A 346 -67.42 -20.66 39.90
C LYS A 346 -66.28 -21.02 40.88
N GLN A 347 -65.36 -20.06 41.02
CA GLN A 347 -64.55 -19.68 42.21
C GLN A 347 -63.50 -20.69 42.73
N GLY A 348 -62.31 -20.31 43.19
CA GLY A 348 -61.65 -19.01 43.39
C GLY A 348 -60.48 -19.20 44.40
N GLY A 349 -59.53 -18.25 44.43
CA GLY A 349 -58.53 -18.03 45.51
C GLY A 349 -57.40 -19.07 45.60
N GLY A 350 -56.12 -18.74 45.43
CA GLY A 350 -55.34 -17.78 46.24
C GLY A 350 -54.53 -18.61 47.25
N GLY A 351 -53.23 -18.85 47.07
CA GLY A 351 -52.13 -17.92 47.32
C GLY A 351 -51.01 -18.69 48.05
N GLY A 352 -49.75 -18.23 47.98
CA GLY A 352 -48.69 -18.72 48.89
C GLY A 352 -47.30 -18.94 48.27
N ARG A 353 -46.47 -17.89 48.35
CA ARG A 353 -45.02 -17.76 48.08
C ARG A 353 -44.14 -18.53 49.13
N PRO A 354 -42.78 -18.40 49.20
CA PRO A 354 -41.72 -18.95 48.35
C PRO A 354 -40.58 -19.66 49.18
N ARG A 355 -39.56 -20.25 48.55
CA ARG A 355 -38.25 -20.60 49.18
C ARG A 355 -37.16 -20.49 48.09
N ALA A 356 -36.21 -19.55 48.11
CA ALA A 356 -34.98 -19.48 48.90
C ALA A 356 -34.27 -20.85 48.97
N GLY A 357 -33.04 -21.09 48.53
CA GLY A 357 -31.99 -20.29 47.91
C GLY A 357 -30.72 -21.16 47.89
N GLN A 358 -29.79 -20.96 46.95
CA GLN A 358 -28.40 -21.37 47.16
C GLN A 358 -27.45 -20.64 46.19
N LYS A 359 -26.63 -19.76 46.77
CA LYS A 359 -25.39 -19.26 46.20
C LYS A 359 -24.29 -20.32 46.44
N ARG A 360 -23.51 -20.68 45.42
CA ARG A 360 -22.12 -21.11 45.60
C ARG A 360 -21.22 -20.49 44.52
N ARG A 361 -20.09 -19.95 45.00
CA ARG A 361 -19.02 -19.21 44.30
C ARG A 361 -18.07 -20.16 43.52
N PRO A 362 -17.25 -19.63 42.59
CA PRO A 362 -16.21 -20.37 41.87
C PRO A 362 -14.87 -20.44 42.65
N PRO A 363 -13.98 -21.38 42.31
CA PRO A 363 -12.60 -21.01 41.94
C PRO A 363 -12.06 -21.95 40.80
N ALA A 364 -10.93 -21.76 40.13
CA ALA A 364 -9.69 -21.07 40.46
C ALA A 364 -8.91 -20.65 39.19
N LYS A 365 -8.13 -19.57 39.34
CA LYS A 365 -6.98 -19.21 38.50
C LYS A 365 -5.90 -20.29 38.59
N ARG A 366 -5.21 -20.60 37.48
CA ARG A 366 -3.87 -21.19 37.52
C ARG A 366 -2.91 -20.31 36.71
N LYS A 367 -1.90 -19.77 37.41
CA LYS A 367 -0.75 -19.03 36.87
C LYS A 367 0.31 -20.02 36.34
N ARG A 368 0.94 -19.61 35.24
CA ARG A 368 2.35 -19.73 34.81
C ARG A 368 3.11 -21.06 34.99
N ARG A 369 3.71 -21.51 33.89
CA ARG A 369 5.16 -21.38 33.70
C ARG A 369 5.43 -20.57 32.44
#